data_AF-A0A6I9P6U4-F1
#
_entry.id   AF-A0A6I9P6U4-F1
#
_cell.length_a   1.000
_cell.length_b   1.000
_cell.length_c   1.000
_cell.angle_alpha   90.00
_cell.angle_beta   90.00
_cell.angle_gamma   90.00
#
_symmetry.space_group_name_H-M   'P 1'
#
loop_
_entity.id
_entity.type
_entity.pdbx_description
1 polymer ?
#
loop_
_entity_poly.entity_id
_entity_poly.type
_entity_poly.pdbx_seq_one_letter_code
_entity_poly.pdbx_strand_id
1 'polypeptide(L)'
;CGEIGGRDVIDVVTSLAQVLFFLVIMVSLADYIVGTIIPATPEKQAKGFFSYKADIFVENFVPRWQGPEGSFFGMFSIFFPSATGILAGANISGDLKNPTEAIPKGTLTAIFWTTISYLIISATI
;
A
#
# COMPACT_ATOMS: atom_id res chain seq x y z
N CYS A 1 -18.21 -1.69 -39.16
CA CYS A 1 -18.64 -2.45 -37.98
C CYS A 1 -17.63 -3.60 -37.79
N GLY A 2 -16.63 -3.44 -36.93
CA GLY A 2 -15.52 -4.41 -36.84
C GLY A 2 -14.31 -4.05 -35.97
N GLU A 3 -14.46 -3.18 -34.96
CA GLU A 3 -13.36 -2.84 -34.02
C GLU A 3 -13.72 -3.11 -32.55
N ILE A 4 -14.82 -3.82 -32.30
CA ILE A 4 -15.42 -3.96 -30.97
C ILE A 4 -14.75 -5.12 -30.21
N GLY A 5 -14.46 -6.24 -30.88
CA GLY A 5 -13.84 -7.40 -30.22
C GLY A 5 -12.38 -7.21 -29.76
N GLY A 6 -11.65 -6.20 -30.27
CA GLY A 6 -10.28 -5.94 -29.83
C GLY A 6 -10.18 -5.12 -28.54
N ARG A 7 -11.08 -4.15 -28.35
CA ARG A 7 -11.16 -3.33 -27.13
C ARG A 7 -11.69 -4.13 -25.95
N ASP A 8 -12.76 -4.91 -26.17
CA ASP A 8 -13.34 -5.78 -25.13
C ASP A 8 -12.32 -6.77 -24.56
N VAL A 9 -11.45 -7.33 -25.40
CA VAL A 9 -10.39 -8.25 -24.96
C VAL A 9 -9.33 -7.54 -24.12
N ILE A 10 -8.92 -6.32 -24.50
CA ILE A 10 -7.92 -5.55 -23.76
C ILE A 10 -8.47 -5.12 -22.40
N ASP A 11 -9.73 -4.68 -22.33
CA ASP A 11 -10.36 -4.24 -21.07
C ASP A 11 -10.54 -5.42 -20.10
N VAL A 12 -10.94 -6.59 -20.62
CA VAL A 12 -11.02 -7.82 -19.83
C VAL A 12 -9.64 -8.23 -19.30
N VAL A 13 -8.61 -8.24 -20.16
CA VAL A 13 -7.25 -8.61 -19.74
C VAL A 13 -6.72 -7.63 -18.69
N THR A 14 -6.99 -6.33 -18.85
CA THR A 14 -6.54 -5.28 -17.92
C THR A 14 -7.22 -5.43 -16.56
N SER A 15 -8.53 -5.65 -16.53
CA SER A 15 -9.28 -5.87 -15.28
C SER A 15 -8.81 -7.13 -14.56
N LEU A 16 -8.61 -8.24 -15.28
CA LEU A 16 -8.09 -9.48 -14.71
C LEU A 16 -6.68 -9.31 -14.13
N ALA A 17 -5.81 -8.59 -14.84
CA ALA A 17 -4.46 -8.28 -14.35
C ALA A 17 -4.52 -7.41 -13.09
N GLN A 18 -5.36 -6.38 -13.05
CA GLN A 18 -5.55 -5.54 -11.86
C GLN A 18 -6.02 -6.35 -10.66
N VAL A 19 -7.03 -7.22 -10.84
CA VAL A 19 -7.53 -8.10 -9.77
C VAL A 19 -6.44 -9.08 -9.32
N LEU A 20 -5.70 -9.67 -10.26
CA LEU A 20 -4.59 -10.58 -9.94
C LEU A 20 -3.51 -9.89 -9.11
N PHE A 21 -3.01 -8.73 -9.55
CA PHE A 21 -1.99 -7.98 -8.82
C PHE A 21 -2.49 -7.53 -7.45
N PHE A 22 -3.74 -7.08 -7.36
CA PHE A 22 -4.37 -6.74 -6.09
C PHE A 22 -4.37 -7.94 -5.12
N LEU A 23 -4.77 -9.13 -5.59
CA LEU A 23 -4.77 -10.34 -4.76
C LEU A 23 -3.36 -10.73 -4.31
N VAL A 24 -2.37 -10.65 -5.18
CA VAL A 24 -0.96 -10.94 -4.82
C VAL A 24 -0.47 -9.97 -3.74
N ILE A 25 -0.77 -8.67 -3.88
CA ILE A 25 -0.43 -7.66 -2.87
C ILE A 25 -1.13 -7.94 -1.53
N MET A 26 -2.42 -8.29 -1.56
CA MET A 26 -3.18 -8.63 -0.35
C MET A 26 -2.61 -9.86 0.37
N VAL A 27 -2.24 -10.91 -0.38
CA VAL A 27 -1.58 -12.10 0.19
C VAL A 27 -0.20 -11.75 0.76
N SER A 28 0.56 -10.90 0.06
CA SER A 28 1.89 -10.47 0.51
C SER A 28 1.81 -9.64 1.80
N LEU A 29 0.80 -8.76 1.90
CA LEU A 29 0.54 -8.00 3.11
C LEU A 29 0.11 -8.90 4.27
N ALA A 30 -0.74 -9.89 4.01
CA ALA A 30 -1.14 -10.87 5.02
C ALA A 30 0.06 -11.70 5.50
N ASP A 31 0.91 -12.18 4.59
CA ASP A 31 2.12 -12.94 4.92
C ASP A 31 3.09 -12.11 5.78
N TYR A 32 3.28 -10.82 5.45
CA TYR A 32 4.04 -9.89 6.28
C TYR A 32 3.48 -9.81 7.71
N ILE A 33 2.17 -9.60 7.87
CA ILE A 33 1.53 -9.48 9.19
C ILE A 33 1.63 -10.80 9.97
N VAL A 34 1.48 -11.96 9.32
CA VAL A 34 1.68 -13.26 9.98
C VAL A 34 3.14 -13.42 10.41
N GLY A 35 4.08 -13.00 9.55
CA GLY A 35 5.51 -13.03 9.82
C GLY A 35 5.95 -12.19 11.02
N THR A 36 5.26 -11.07 11.31
CA THR A 36 5.55 -10.23 12.48
C THR A 36 5.04 -10.84 13.79
N ILE A 37 4.00 -11.68 13.75
CA ILE A 37 3.42 -12.36 14.93
C ILE A 37 4.26 -13.58 15.34
N ILE A 38 4.93 -14.23 14.39
CA ILE A 38 5.77 -15.39 14.68
C ILE A 38 7.03 -14.94 15.45
N PRO A 39 7.33 -15.55 16.62
CA PRO A 39 8.45 -15.12 17.45
C PRO A 39 9.79 -15.25 16.71
N ALA A 40 10.66 -14.27 16.93
CA ALA A 40 11.96 -14.18 16.29
C ALA A 40 12.88 -15.34 16.70
N THR A 41 13.29 -16.15 15.71
CA THR A 41 14.38 -17.12 15.87
C THR A 41 15.72 -16.40 16.09
N PRO A 42 16.75 -17.06 16.65
CA PRO A 42 18.06 -16.43 16.89
C PRO A 42 18.67 -15.77 15.63
N GLU A 43 18.44 -16.37 14.45
CA GLU A 43 18.88 -15.83 13.17
C GLU A 43 18.14 -14.53 12.77
N LYS A 44 16.85 -14.43 13.08
CA LYS A 44 16.07 -13.20 12.84
C LYS A 44 16.46 -12.07 13.80
N GLN A 45 16.80 -12.42 15.04
CA GLN A 45 17.31 -11.47 16.03
C GLN A 45 18.65 -10.86 15.61
N ALA A 46 19.54 -11.65 15.00
CA ALA A 46 20.80 -11.14 14.45
C ALA A 46 20.60 -10.11 13.31
N LYS A 47 19.44 -10.16 12.63
CA LYS A 47 19.06 -9.20 11.59
C LYS A 47 18.28 -7.98 12.13
N GLY A 48 18.11 -7.88 13.45
CA GLY A 48 17.39 -6.77 14.08
C GLY A 48 15.89 -7.00 14.28
N PHE A 49 15.36 -8.19 13.95
CA PHE A 49 13.95 -8.51 14.20
C PHE A 49 13.80 -9.17 15.57
N PHE A 50 13.22 -8.45 16.54
CA PHE A 50 13.10 -8.88 17.94
C PHE A 50 11.68 -9.21 18.37
N SER A 51 10.73 -9.33 17.43
CA SER A 51 9.28 -9.40 17.69
C SER A 51 8.75 -8.13 18.40
N TYR A 52 7.48 -8.13 18.78
CA TYR A 52 6.87 -7.00 19.50
C TYR A 52 7.48 -6.79 20.89
N LYS A 53 8.34 -5.77 21.02
CA LYS A 53 8.91 -5.32 22.29
C LYS A 53 8.67 -3.84 22.50
N ALA A 54 8.08 -3.49 23.65
CA ALA A 54 7.75 -2.11 24.00
C ALA A 54 9.01 -1.23 24.09
N ASP A 55 10.12 -1.77 24.60
CA ASP A 55 11.38 -1.02 24.74
C ASP A 55 11.91 -0.53 23.39
N ILE A 56 11.91 -1.40 22.38
CA ILE A 56 12.35 -1.08 21.01
C ILE A 56 11.41 -0.09 20.35
N PHE A 57 10.09 -0.24 20.56
CA PHE A 57 9.10 0.69 20.02
C PHE A 57 9.32 2.11 20.56
N VAL A 58 9.56 2.25 21.87
CA VAL A 58 9.81 3.55 22.50
C VAL A 58 11.13 4.16 22.00
N GLU A 59 12.16 3.33 21.81
CA GLU A 59 13.46 3.79 21.28
C GLU A 59 13.34 4.33 19.83
N ASN A 60 12.46 3.76 19.01
CA ASN A 60 12.26 4.16 17.62
C ASN A 60 11.17 5.23 17.42
N PHE A 61 10.49 5.65 18.48
CA PHE A 61 9.36 6.58 18.38
C PHE A 61 9.78 7.99 17.92
N VAL A 62 11.00 8.40 18.25
CA VAL A 62 11.54 9.72 17.88
C VAL A 62 12.34 9.64 16.58
N PRO A 63 12.23 10.65 15.70
CA PRO A 63 12.94 10.62 14.43
C PRO A 63 14.45 10.74 14.66
N ARG A 64 15.21 9.81 14.06
CA ARG A 64 16.67 9.87 13.99
C ARG A 64 17.11 10.11 12.56
N TRP A 65 17.19 11.39 12.20
CA TRP A 65 17.65 11.80 10.88
C TRP A 65 19.15 11.49 10.71
N GLN A 66 19.50 10.77 9.64
CA GLN A 66 20.87 10.35 9.38
C GLN A 66 21.39 10.97 8.07
N GLY A 67 22.63 11.47 8.11
CA GLY A 67 23.33 12.01 6.94
C GLY A 67 22.92 13.44 6.55
N PRO A 68 23.55 14.00 5.50
CA PRO A 68 23.32 15.37 5.03
C PRO A 68 21.90 15.61 4.51
N GLU A 69 21.22 14.57 4.04
CA GLU A 69 19.85 14.62 3.51
C GLU A 69 18.79 14.22 4.54
N GLY A 70 19.21 13.88 5.77
CA GLY A 70 18.32 13.54 6.88
C GLY A 70 17.51 14.75 7.33
N SER A 71 16.39 14.98 6.65
CA SER A 71 15.44 16.04 6.99
C SER A 71 14.01 15.54 6.80
N PHE A 72 13.07 16.14 7.53
CA PHE A 72 11.65 15.82 7.40
C PHE A 72 11.15 15.97 5.96
N PHE A 73 11.47 17.09 5.30
CA PHE A 73 11.04 17.33 3.92
C PHE A 73 11.73 16.40 2.91
N GLY A 74 12.97 15.97 3.18
CA GLY A 74 13.65 14.96 2.37
C GLY A 74 12.95 13.61 2.43
N MET A 75 12.58 13.14 3.63
CA MET A 75 11.83 11.88 3.75
C MET A 75 10.40 11.98 3.21
N PHE A 76 9.75 13.14 3.41
CA PHE A 76 8.43 13.42 2.84
C PHE A 76 8.44 13.36 1.31
N SER A 77 9.45 13.92 0.63
CA SER A 77 9.49 13.91 -0.84
C SER A 77 9.69 12.51 -1.42
N ILE A 78 10.39 11.63 -0.71
CA ILE A 78 10.54 10.21 -1.08
C ILE A 78 9.23 9.44 -0.86
N PHE A 79 8.51 9.73 0.23
CA PHE A 79 7.25 9.06 0.55
C PHE A 79 6.07 9.57 -0.30
N PHE A 80 6.06 10.85 -0.65
CA PHE A 80 4.93 11.52 -1.31
C PHE A 80 4.41 10.79 -2.56
N PRO A 81 5.26 10.29 -3.49
CA PRO A 81 4.80 9.52 -4.65
C PRO A 81 3.93 8.31 -4.29
N SER A 82 4.13 7.68 -3.13
CA SER A 82 3.34 6.51 -2.69
C SER A 82 1.89 6.85 -2.37
N ALA A 83 1.62 8.09 -1.93
CA ALA A 83 0.27 8.59 -1.64
C ALA A 83 -0.44 9.15 -2.89
N THR A 84 0.27 9.27 -4.01
CA THR A 84 -0.32 9.70 -5.29
C THR A 84 -1.07 8.54 -5.98
N GLY A 85 -1.78 8.83 -7.07
CA GLY A 85 -2.51 7.81 -7.85
C GLY A 85 -4.01 7.68 -7.56
N ILE A 86 -4.54 8.53 -6.66
CA ILE A 86 -5.97 8.57 -6.30
C ILE A 86 -6.90 8.79 -7.51
N LEU A 87 -6.40 9.45 -8.56
CA LEU A 87 -7.17 9.77 -9.77
C LEU A 87 -7.29 8.58 -10.76
N ALA A 88 -6.60 7.46 -10.54
CA ALA A 88 -6.66 6.32 -11.46
C ALA A 88 -8.09 5.75 -11.60
N GLY A 89 -8.90 5.80 -10.54
CA GLY A 89 -10.30 5.35 -10.56
C GLY A 89 -11.25 6.24 -11.36
N ALA A 90 -10.93 7.54 -11.50
CA ALA A 90 -11.74 8.45 -12.30
C ALA A 90 -11.62 8.20 -13.81
N ASN A 91 -10.50 7.59 -14.25
CA ASN A 91 -10.26 7.27 -15.66
C ASN A 91 -11.18 6.16 -16.21
N ILE A 92 -11.80 5.35 -15.34
CA ILE A 92 -12.75 4.27 -15.69
C ILE A 92 -14.19 4.69 -15.34
N SER A 93 -14.43 5.98 -15.19
CA SER A 93 -15.73 6.51 -14.76
C SER A 93 -16.86 6.27 -15.76
N GLY A 94 -16.55 6.06 -17.04
CA GLY A 94 -17.51 5.78 -18.10
C GLY A 94 -18.27 4.46 -17.94
N ASP A 95 -17.70 3.48 -17.22
CA ASP A 95 -18.28 2.16 -17.01
C ASP A 95 -19.03 2.05 -15.66
N LEU A 96 -19.11 3.15 -14.91
CA LEU A 96 -19.78 3.18 -13.61
C LEU A 96 -21.28 3.41 -13.81
N LYS A 97 -22.10 2.61 -13.11
CA LYS A 97 -23.57 2.80 -13.08
C LYS A 97 -23.97 4.20 -12.61
N ASN A 98 -23.26 4.75 -11.60
CA ASN A 98 -23.50 6.09 -11.02
C ASN A 98 -22.15 6.77 -10.67
N PRO A 99 -21.45 7.41 -11.61
CA PRO A 99 -20.09 7.92 -11.40
C PRO A 99 -19.99 9.02 -10.34
N THR A 100 -20.98 9.92 -10.27
CA THR A 100 -21.01 11.06 -9.33
C THR A 100 -20.97 10.63 -7.86
N GLU A 101 -21.53 9.45 -7.54
CA GLU A 101 -21.47 8.88 -6.20
C GLU A 101 -20.35 7.87 -6.02
N ALA A 102 -20.10 7.03 -7.03
CA ALA A 102 -19.16 5.91 -6.94
C ALA A 102 -17.70 6.37 -6.83
N ILE A 103 -17.31 7.42 -7.57
CA ILE A 103 -15.95 7.96 -7.54
C ILE A 103 -15.58 8.47 -6.14
N PRO A 104 -16.31 9.42 -5.52
CA PRO A 104 -15.92 9.94 -4.21
C PRO A 104 -15.97 8.87 -3.12
N LYS A 105 -16.97 7.96 -3.13
CA LYS A 105 -17.05 6.87 -2.16
C LYS A 105 -15.88 5.89 -2.30
N GLY A 106 -15.54 5.51 -3.53
CA GLY A 106 -14.43 4.60 -3.82
C GLY A 106 -13.09 5.20 -3.44
N THR A 107 -12.83 6.45 -3.84
CA THR A 107 -11.61 7.18 -3.52
C THR A 107 -11.41 7.34 -2.01
N LEU A 108 -12.41 7.79 -1.26
CA LEU A 108 -12.28 7.97 0.19
C LEU A 108 -12.04 6.64 0.93
N THR A 109 -12.73 5.58 0.51
CA THR A 109 -12.56 4.24 1.09
C THR A 109 -11.17 3.69 0.78
N ALA A 110 -10.67 3.89 -0.44
CA ALA A 110 -9.32 3.47 -0.82
C ALA A 110 -8.25 4.20 0.00
N ILE A 111 -8.34 5.54 0.13
CA ILE A 111 -7.43 6.34 0.96
C ILE A 111 -7.44 5.87 2.42
N PHE A 112 -8.62 5.57 2.95
CA PHE A 112 -8.75 5.08 4.32
C PHE A 112 -8.00 3.76 4.52
N TRP A 113 -8.20 2.78 3.64
CA TRP A 113 -7.51 1.49 3.74
C TRP A 113 -6.00 1.57 3.50
N THR A 114 -5.53 2.39 2.56
CA THR A 114 -4.09 2.58 2.34
C THR A 114 -3.41 3.32 3.49
N THR A 115 -4.10 4.28 4.10
CA THR A 115 -3.60 4.97 5.30
C THR A 115 -3.45 3.99 6.46
N ILE A 116 -4.45 3.14 6.69
CA ILE A 116 -4.39 2.11 7.73
C ILE A 116 -3.23 1.14 7.48
N SER A 117 -3.06 0.65 6.25
CA SER A 117 -1.97 -0.29 5.95
C SER A 117 -0.59 0.33 6.17
N TYR A 118 -0.38 1.58 5.79
CA TYR A 118 0.87 2.30 6.07
C TYR A 118 1.14 2.47 7.56
N LEU A 119 0.12 2.80 8.35
CA LEU A 119 0.26 2.94 9.80
C LEU A 119 0.57 1.60 10.47
N ILE A 120 -0.07 0.51 10.05
CA ILE A 120 0.21 -0.84 10.58
C ILE A 120 1.66 -1.20 10.30
N ILE A 121 2.11 -1.09 9.04
CA ILE A 121 3.48 -1.43 8.67
C ILE A 121 4.48 -0.56 9.43
N SER A 122 4.24 0.76 9.53
CA SER A 122 5.14 1.67 10.24
C SER A 122 5.21 1.40 11.75
N ALA A 123 4.16 0.86 12.36
CA ALA A 123 4.14 0.53 13.78
C ALA A 123 4.77 -0.84 14.08
N THR A 124 4.85 -1.73 13.08
CA THR A 124 5.39 -3.09 13.22
C THR A 124 6.88 -3.19 12.87
N ILE A 125 7.46 -2.16 12.23
CA ILE A 125 8.91 -2.04 11.99
C ILE A 125 9.63 -1.38 13.16
#